data_AF-A0A6B3I324-F1
#
_entry.id   AF-A0A6B3I324-F1
#
_cell.length_a   1.000
_cell.length_b   1.000
_cell.length_c   1.000
_cell.angle_alpha   90.00
_cell.angle_beta   90.00
_cell.angle_gamma   90.00
#
_symmetry.space_group_name_H-M   'P 1'
#
loop_
_entity.id
_entity.type
_entity.pdbx_description
1 polymer ?
#
loop_
_entity_poly.entity_id
_entity_poly.type
_entity_poly.pdbx_seq_one_letter_code
_entity_poly.pdbx_strand_id
1 'polypeptide(L)' 'NAVYYPTPIHRLKPYWEPDQKAGRTWDLPETEKAAAEVVSLPVHPSLTQNDLERIVTAVNSLGENL' A
#
# COMPACT_ATOMS: atom_id res chain seq x y z
N ASN A 1 -11.27 -2.87 7.35
CA ASN A 1 -10.83 -1.59 6.76
C ASN A 1 -9.35 -1.63 6.48
N ALA A 2 -8.96 -2.03 5.28
CA ALA A 2 -7.67 -1.67 4.71
C ALA A 2 -7.97 -1.39 3.24
N VAL A 3 -7.86 -0.13 2.85
CA VAL A 3 -7.94 0.25 1.45
C VAL A 3 -6.66 1.01 1.16
N TYR A 4 -5.63 0.25 0.81
CA TYR A 4 -4.45 0.75 0.11
C TYR A 4 -4.46 0.13 -1.27
N TYR A 5 -4.19 0.95 -2.29
CA TYR A 5 -4.28 0.54 -3.68
C TYR A 5 -2.88 0.31 -4.24
N PRO A 6 -2.61 -0.85 -4.85
CA PRO A 6 -1.32 -1.12 -5.52
C PRO A 6 -1.10 -0.23 -6.74
N THR A 7 -2.16 0.42 -7.23
CA THR A 7 -2.09 1.34 -8.36
C THR A 7 -2.16 2.78 -7.86
N PRO A 8 -1.11 3.60 -8.05
CA PRO A 8 -1.15 4.99 -7.66
C PRO A 8 -2.18 5.76 -8.50
N ILE A 9 -2.77 6.81 -7.91
CA ILE A 9 -3.92 7.53 -8.48
C ILE A 9 -3.69 7.97 -9.94
N HIS A 10 -2.51 8.52 -10.22
CA HIS A 10 -2.15 9.02 -11.56
C HIS A 10 -2.03 7.92 -12.64
N ARG A 11 -2.02 6.64 -12.25
CA ARG A 11 -2.04 5.48 -13.15
C ARG A 11 -3.44 4.90 -13.37
N LEU A 12 -4.44 5.30 -12.58
CA LEU A 12 -5.81 4.79 -12.69
C LEU A 12 -6.48 5.30 -13.98
N LYS A 13 -7.25 4.41 -14.65
CA LYS A 13 -7.96 4.69 -15.92
C LYS A 13 -8.79 6.00 -15.94
N PRO A 14 -9.52 6.37 -14.88
CA PRO A 14 -10.29 7.62 -14.87
C PRO A 14 -9.46 8.90 -14.99
N TYR A 15 -8.14 8.82 -14.74
CA TYR A 15 -7.20 9.94 -14.84
C TYR A 15 -6.38 9.90 -16.14
N TRP A 16 -6.69 8.98 -17.05
CA TRP A 16 -6.09 8.99 -18.39
C TRP A 16 -6.71 10.07 -19.25
N GLU A 17 -5.89 10.73 -20.06
CA GLU A 17 -6.40 11.66 -21.07
C GLU A 17 -6.86 10.86 -22.30
N PRO A 18 -7.83 11.38 -23.08
CA PRO A 18 -8.48 10.63 -24.18
C PRO A 18 -7.52 10.06 -25.23
N ASP A 19 -6.37 10.68 -25.41
CA ASP A 19 -5.33 10.40 -26.40
C ASP A 19 -4.03 9.84 -25.79
N GLN A 20 -3.92 9.80 -24.47
CA GLN A 20 -2.73 9.32 -23.76
C GLN A 20 -3.14 8.33 -22.66
N LYS A 21 -2.75 7.06 -22.86
CA LYS A 21 -2.88 5.98 -21.84
C LYS A 21 -2.20 6.29 -20.49
N ALA A 22 -1.53 7.43 -20.37
CA ALA A 22 -1.14 8.11 -19.14
C ALA A 22 -0.90 9.59 -19.47
N GLY A 23 -1.94 10.42 -19.46
CA GLY A 23 -1.95 11.79 -20.01
C GLY A 23 -1.07 12.86 -19.35
N ARG A 24 -0.10 12.46 -18.54
CA ARG A 24 0.94 13.35 -18.04
C ARG A 24 2.12 12.47 -17.65
N THR A 25 3.33 12.85 -18.07
CA THR A 25 4.55 12.27 -17.49
C THR A 25 4.75 12.91 -16.12
N TRP A 26 4.07 12.37 -15.11
CA TRP A 26 4.31 12.77 -13.72
C TRP A 26 5.56 12.04 -13.24
N ASP A 27 6.59 12.78 -12.86
CA ASP A 27 7.72 12.21 -12.11
C ASP A 27 7.39 12.25 -10.63
N LEU A 28 6.88 11.13 -10.11
CA LEU A 28 6.43 10.98 -8.72
C LEU A 28 7.10 9.77 -8.06
N PRO A 29 8.43 9.77 -7.90
CA PRO A 29 9.19 8.61 -7.47
C PRO A 29 8.73 8.10 -6.09
N GLU A 30 8.42 9.00 -5.16
CA GLU A 30 7.92 8.61 -3.83
C GLU A 30 6.51 8.00 -3.87
N THR A 31 5.68 8.40 -4.84
CA THR A 31 4.35 7.79 -5.02
C THR A 31 4.48 6.37 -5.56
N GLU A 32 5.37 6.15 -6.52
CA GLU A 32 5.64 4.82 -7.08
C GLU A 32 6.26 3.90 -6.02
N LYS A 33 7.23 4.42 -5.25
CA LYS A 33 7.84 3.71 -4.14
C LYS A 33 6.81 3.31 -3.08
N ALA A 34 5.99 4.26 -2.64
CA ALA A 34 4.94 3.98 -1.66
C ALA A 34 3.99 2.88 -2.19
N ALA A 35 3.46 3.03 -3.41
CA ALA A 35 2.54 2.05 -3.99
C ALA A 35 3.13 0.63 -4.10
N ALA A 36 4.45 0.51 -4.28
CA ALA A 36 5.15 -0.76 -4.36
C ALA A 36 5.50 -1.38 -2.99
N GLU A 37 5.77 -0.56 -1.97
CA GLU A 37 6.37 -1.02 -0.71
C GLU A 37 5.39 -1.07 0.49
N VAL A 38 4.31 -0.28 0.49
CA VAL A 38 3.43 -0.25 1.68
C VAL A 38 2.63 -1.53 1.86
N VAL A 39 2.56 -1.97 3.12
CA VAL A 39 1.68 -3.02 3.61
C VAL A 39 0.80 -2.47 4.73
N SER A 40 -0.49 -2.80 4.73
CA SER A 40 -1.42 -2.40 5.80
C SER A 40 -1.49 -3.47 6.88
N LEU A 41 -1.22 -3.09 8.12
CA LEU A 41 -1.46 -3.95 9.28
C LEU A 41 -2.89 -3.73 9.82
N PRO A 42 -3.52 -4.76 10.43
CA PRO A 42 -4.81 -4.59 11.08
C PRO A 42 -4.72 -3.54 12.20
N VAL A 43 -5.58 -2.52 12.15
CA VAL A 43 -5.73 -1.49 13.19
C VAL A 43 -7.21 -1.17 13.39
N HIS A 44 -7.80 -1.70 14.47
CA HIS A 44 -9.17 -1.37 14.88
C HIS A 44 -9.38 -1.62 16.38
N PRO A 45 -10.37 -0.96 17.02
CA PRO A 45 -10.58 -1.06 18.47
C PRO A 45 -10.86 -2.47 18.98
N SER A 46 -11.42 -3.35 18.14
CA SER A 46 -11.74 -4.74 18.53
C SER A 46 -10.55 -5.69 18.53
N LEU A 47 -9.32 -5.24 18.26
CA LEU A 47 -8.14 -6.10 18.34
C LEU A 47 -7.90 -6.49 19.80
N THR A 48 -7.78 -7.79 20.03
CA THR A 48 -7.39 -8.32 21.34
C THR A 48 -5.88 -8.29 21.50
N GLN A 49 -5.41 -8.44 22.74
CA GLN A 49 -3.97 -8.58 23.03
C GLN A 49 -3.33 -9.73 22.23
N ASN A 50 -4.04 -10.85 22.10
CA ASN A 50 -3.57 -12.00 21.32
C ASN A 50 -3.48 -11.68 19.81
N ASP A 51 -4.41 -10.89 19.27
CA ASP A 51 -4.34 -10.44 17.87
C ASP A 51 -3.10 -9.56 17.65
N LEU A 52 -2.81 -8.65 18.59
CA LEU A 52 -1.62 -7.78 18.53
C LEU A 52 -0.33 -8.61 18.58
N GLU A 53 -0.22 -9.57 19.50
CA GLU A 53 0.93 -10.46 19.61
C GLU A 53 1.16 -11.27 18.34
N ARG A 54 0.08 -11.79 17.74
CA ARG A 54 0.16 -12.51 16.47
C ARG A 54 0.65 -11.59 15.33
N ILE A 55 0.13 -10.37 15.23
CA ILE A 55 0.56 -9.40 14.20
C ILE A 55 2.05 -9.09 14.37
N VAL A 56 2.50 -8.77 15.58
CA VAL A 56 3.91 -8.46 15.88
C VAL A 56 4.81 -9.64 15.55
N THR A 57 4.44 -10.85 15.99
CA THR A 57 5.22 -12.06 15.73
C THR A 57 5.40 -12.30 14.24
N ALA A 58 4.32 -12.18 13.45
CA ALA A 58 4.36 -12.39 12.01
C ALA A 58 5.25 -11.35 11.29
N VAL A 59 5.14 -10.07 11.67
CA VAL A 59 5.93 -8.99 11.07
C VAL A 59 7.42 -9.14 11.41
N ASN A 60 7.76 -9.39 12.68
CA ASN A 60 9.14 -9.59 13.10
C ASN A 60 9.77 -10.82 12.44
N SER A 61 9.02 -11.93 12.35
CA SER A 61 9.51 -13.14 11.69
C SER A 61 9.85 -12.89 10.21
N LEU A 62 9.08 -12.06 9.51
CA LEU A 62 9.44 -11.67 8.14
C LEU A 62 10.70 -10.80 8.12
N GLY A 63 10.77 -9.80 9.00
CA GLY A 63 11.90 -8.87 9.08
C GLY A 63 13.24 -9.52 9.43
N GLU A 64 13.23 -10.56 10.25
CA GLU A 64 14.44 -11.33 10.61
C GLU A 64 14.95 -12.24 9.47
N ASN A 65 14.10 -12.54 8.48
CA ASN A 65 14.42 -13.43 7.35
C ASN A 65 14.74 -12.67 6.05
N LEU A 66 14.74 -11.33 6.06
CA LEU A 66 15.11 -10.44 4.94
C LEU A 66 16.56 -9.99 5.06
#